data_AF-A0A963ESU4-F1
#
_entry.id   AF-A0A963ESU4-F1
#
_cell.length_a   1.000
_cell.length_b   1.000
_cell.length_c   1.000
_cell.angle_alpha   90.00
_cell.angle_beta   90.00
_cell.angle_gamma   90.00
#
_symmetry.space_group_name_H-M   'P 1'
#
loop_
_entity.id
_entity.type
_entity.pdbx_description
1 polymer ?
#
loop_
_entity_poly.entity_id
_entity_poly.type
_entity_poly.pdbx_seq_one_letter_code
_entity_poly.pdbx_strand_id
1 'polypeptide(L)'
;ANLAWGRLSRGREYLFSRAVEGDDVTSWLVDLLPAGKAWARANRRQLLESLGTFIGRVHATGFIHGDLRPGNVLAQHRGERFLFGLIDNERTVQKTPPPGRMLLRNLMQLNMLPPQVLSRSDRMRFFTAWHRQMRELDDIEAKLLAAEAYNWAMQRLYDKGQL
;
A
#
# COMPACT_ATOMS: atom_id res chain seq x y z
N ALA A 1 11.15 -11.97 10.47
CA ALA A 1 10.96 -13.18 11.32
C ALA A 1 10.72 -12.72 12.75
N ASN A 2 9.74 -13.30 13.44
CA ASN A 2 9.49 -13.02 14.87
C ASN A 2 10.66 -13.58 15.69
N LEU A 3 11.22 -12.76 16.58
CA LEU A 3 12.39 -13.09 17.40
C LEU A 3 11.97 -13.45 18.83
N ALA A 4 11.04 -12.69 19.41
CA ALA A 4 10.49 -12.96 20.73
C ALA A 4 9.11 -12.31 20.87
N TRP A 5 8.22 -12.89 21.67
CA TRP A 5 6.94 -12.28 22.02
C TRP A 5 6.47 -12.80 23.37
N GLY A 6 5.61 -12.07 24.05
CA GLY A 6 5.06 -12.51 25.33
C GLY A 6 4.26 -11.45 26.06
N ARG A 7 3.93 -11.76 27.31
CA ARG A 7 3.17 -10.89 28.21
C ARG A 7 4.09 -10.32 29.30
N LEU A 8 3.84 -9.07 29.66
CA LEU A 8 4.47 -8.36 30.78
C LEU A 8 3.46 -8.21 31.93
N SER A 9 3.94 -7.71 33.07
CA SER A 9 3.09 -7.38 34.21
C SER A 9 1.96 -6.41 33.81
N ARG A 10 0.79 -6.60 34.45
CA ARG A 10 -0.45 -5.82 34.24
C ARG A 10 -1.05 -5.96 32.82
N GLY A 11 -0.89 -7.12 32.19
CA GLY A 11 -1.58 -7.43 30.93
C GLY A 11 -1.02 -6.75 29.68
N ARG A 12 0.19 -6.17 29.77
CA ARG A 12 0.89 -5.61 28.60
C ARG A 12 1.50 -6.73 27.77
N GLU A 13 1.70 -6.51 26.48
CA GLU A 13 2.27 -7.51 25.56
C GLU A 13 3.47 -6.90 24.81
N TYR A 14 4.39 -7.74 24.35
CA TYR A 14 5.53 -7.32 23.53
C TYR A 14 5.73 -8.27 22.34
N LEU A 15 6.27 -7.72 21.24
CA LEU A 15 6.71 -8.44 20.06
C LEU A 15 8.02 -7.82 19.56
N PHE A 16 9.05 -8.64 19.46
CA PHE A 16 10.30 -8.33 18.78
C PHE A 16 10.35 -9.10 17.47
N SER A 17 10.61 -8.41 16.38
CA SER A 17 10.79 -8.99 15.06
C SER A 17 12.06 -8.44 14.42
N ARG A 18 12.62 -9.20 13.48
CA ARG A 18 13.73 -8.72 12.66
C ARG A 18 13.26 -7.54 11.83
N ALA A 19 14.03 -6.45 11.83
CA ALA A 19 13.82 -5.32 10.96
C ALA A 19 13.76 -5.77 9.50
N VAL A 20 12.81 -5.21 8.76
CA VAL A 20 12.69 -5.39 7.31
C VAL A 20 13.53 -4.28 6.67
N GLU A 21 14.39 -4.65 5.72
CA GLU A 21 15.22 -3.69 4.99
C GLU A 21 14.40 -2.86 3.99
N GLY A 22 14.87 -1.64 3.71
CA GLY A 22 14.29 -0.73 2.72
C GLY A 22 13.65 0.51 3.33
N ASP A 23 13.37 1.50 2.49
CA ASP A 23 12.68 2.73 2.85
C ASP A 23 11.18 2.58 2.60
N ASP A 24 10.36 3.33 3.34
CA ASP A 24 8.92 3.29 3.10
C ASP A 24 8.52 3.94 1.77
N VAL A 25 7.38 3.52 1.22
CA VAL A 25 6.91 3.98 -0.09
C VAL A 25 6.70 5.50 -0.12
N THR A 26 6.43 6.16 1.02
CA THR A 26 6.36 7.63 1.08
C THR A 26 7.72 8.24 0.74
N SER A 27 8.79 7.82 1.42
CA SER A 27 10.16 8.28 1.15
C SER A 27 10.59 7.95 -0.27
N TRP A 28 10.22 6.79 -0.80
CA TRP A 28 10.47 6.49 -2.21
C TRP A 28 9.80 7.49 -3.17
N LEU A 29 8.54 7.85 -2.93
CA LEU A 29 7.78 8.71 -3.85
C LEU A 29 8.08 10.20 -3.69
N VAL A 30 8.54 10.63 -2.52
CA VAL A 30 8.83 12.03 -2.19
C VAL A 30 10.31 12.35 -2.42
N ASP A 31 11.22 11.53 -1.90
CA ASP A 31 12.65 11.86 -1.81
C ASP A 31 13.47 11.16 -2.89
N LEU A 32 13.25 9.85 -3.08
CA LEU A 32 14.11 9.02 -3.94
C LEU A 32 13.66 8.97 -5.40
N LEU A 33 12.35 9.09 -5.67
CA LEU A 33 11.76 9.08 -7.01
C LEU A 33 10.72 10.20 -7.18
N PRO A 34 11.13 11.47 -6.94
CA PRO A 34 10.23 12.61 -6.96
C PRO A 34 9.55 12.78 -8.33
N ALA A 35 8.29 13.21 -8.29
CA ALA A 35 7.54 13.54 -9.49
C ALA A 35 8.23 14.64 -10.31
N GLY A 36 8.07 14.60 -11.65
CA GLY A 36 8.62 15.61 -12.57
C GLY A 36 10.10 15.46 -12.89
N LYS A 37 10.88 14.67 -12.14
CA LYS A 37 12.29 14.41 -12.49
C LYS A 37 12.39 13.29 -13.53
N ALA A 38 13.02 13.59 -14.67
CA ALA A 38 13.12 12.65 -15.79
C ALA A 38 13.85 11.35 -15.41
N TRP A 39 14.93 11.45 -14.63
CA TRP A 39 15.72 10.31 -14.16
C TRP A 39 14.92 9.35 -13.27
N ALA A 40 13.95 9.86 -12.50
CA ALA A 40 13.13 9.06 -11.58
C ALA A 40 12.00 8.31 -12.30
N ARG A 41 11.63 8.75 -13.51
CA ARG A 41 10.37 8.36 -14.16
C ARG A 41 10.24 6.86 -14.39
N ALA A 42 11.29 6.18 -14.83
CA ALA A 42 11.25 4.74 -15.12
C ALA A 42 11.06 3.93 -13.83
N ASN A 43 11.93 4.14 -12.84
CA ASN A 43 11.86 3.46 -11.55
C ASN A 43 10.58 3.77 -10.79
N ARG A 44 10.04 5.00 -10.90
CA ARG A 44 8.76 5.37 -10.29
C ARG A 44 7.60 4.54 -10.85
N ARG A 45 7.54 4.40 -12.17
CA ARG A 45 6.52 3.56 -12.83
C ARG A 45 6.66 2.11 -12.39
N GLN A 46 7.88 1.61 -12.36
CA GLN A 46 8.18 0.25 -11.93
C GLN A 46 7.81 0.00 -10.46
N LEU A 47 8.10 0.95 -9.55
CA LEU A 47 7.72 0.90 -8.14
C LEU A 47 6.20 0.74 -8.01
N LEU A 48 5.42 1.61 -8.66
CA LEU A 48 3.96 1.62 -8.56
C LEU A 48 3.32 0.38 -9.17
N GLU A 49 3.82 -0.10 -10.31
CA GLU A 49 3.34 -1.31 -10.97
C GLU A 49 3.68 -2.57 -10.14
N SER A 50 4.89 -2.63 -9.57
CA SER A 50 5.31 -3.74 -8.71
C SER A 50 4.56 -3.72 -7.37
N LEU A 51 4.32 -2.53 -6.80
CA LEU A 51 3.53 -2.36 -5.58
C LEU A 51 2.08 -2.80 -5.79
N GLY A 52 1.47 -2.41 -6.92
CA GLY A 52 0.13 -2.88 -7.29
C GLY A 52 0.06 -4.40 -7.36
N THR A 53 1.05 -5.02 -8.02
CA THR A 53 1.16 -6.48 -8.10
C THR A 53 1.32 -7.12 -6.72
N PHE A 54 2.17 -6.56 -5.86
CA PHE A 54 2.42 -7.07 -4.51
C PHE A 54 1.15 -7.02 -3.64
N ILE A 55 0.52 -5.85 -3.52
CA ILE A 55 -0.69 -5.69 -2.71
C ILE A 55 -1.86 -6.49 -3.29
N GLY A 56 -1.97 -6.56 -4.62
CA GLY A 56 -2.99 -7.38 -5.28
C GLY A 56 -2.87 -8.85 -4.90
N ARG A 57 -1.65 -9.39 -4.87
CA ARG A 57 -1.41 -10.78 -4.42
C ARG A 57 -1.74 -10.97 -2.94
N VAL A 58 -1.37 -10.02 -2.07
CA VAL A 58 -1.71 -10.07 -0.64
C VAL A 58 -3.24 -10.14 -0.48
N HIS A 59 -3.98 -9.23 -1.11
CA HIS A 59 -5.44 -9.19 -1.05
C HIS A 59 -6.10 -10.44 -1.67
N ALA A 60 -5.57 -10.95 -2.78
CA ALA A 60 -6.08 -12.17 -3.42
C ALA A 60 -5.95 -13.43 -2.53
N THR A 61 -5.00 -13.43 -1.59
CA THR A 61 -4.87 -14.51 -0.57
C THR A 61 -5.74 -14.30 0.67
N GLY A 62 -6.59 -13.26 0.66
CA GLY A 62 -7.51 -12.92 1.74
C GLY A 62 -6.91 -12.08 2.86
N PHE A 63 -5.60 -11.76 2.81
CA PHE A 63 -4.98 -10.88 3.80
C PHE A 63 -5.37 -9.43 3.57
N ILE A 64 -5.82 -8.75 4.62
CA ILE A 64 -6.09 -7.32 4.62
C ILE A 64 -5.29 -6.67 5.76
N HIS A 65 -4.51 -5.66 5.42
CA HIS A 65 -3.66 -4.97 6.38
C HIS A 65 -4.50 -4.04 7.27
N GLY A 66 -4.16 -3.94 8.56
CA GLY A 66 -4.91 -3.08 9.50
C GLY A 66 -4.77 -1.59 9.20
N ASP A 67 -3.61 -1.19 8.64
CA ASP A 67 -3.29 0.20 8.36
C ASP A 67 -2.39 0.37 7.12
N LEU A 68 -2.94 0.20 5.90
CA LEU A 68 -2.15 0.16 4.66
C LEU A 68 -1.79 1.55 4.11
N ARG A 69 -1.19 2.41 4.93
CA ARG A 69 -0.62 3.67 4.43
C ARG A 69 0.71 3.40 3.71
N PRO A 70 1.14 4.26 2.76
CA PRO A 70 2.45 4.12 2.10
C PRO A 70 3.63 4.01 3.07
N GLY A 71 3.57 4.71 4.21
CA GLY A 71 4.57 4.61 5.29
C GLY A 71 4.69 3.24 5.97
N ASN A 72 3.67 2.38 5.84
CA ASN A 72 3.68 1.01 6.39
C ASN A 72 4.07 -0.04 5.34
N VAL A 73 4.46 0.40 4.14
CA VAL A 73 4.97 -0.48 3.08
C VAL A 73 6.43 -0.11 2.83
N LEU A 74 7.33 -1.02 3.16
CA LEU A 74 8.75 -0.87 2.87
C LEU A 74 9.04 -1.37 1.46
N ALA A 75 9.88 -0.66 0.74
CA ALA A 75 10.34 -1.01 -0.60
C ALA A 75 11.86 -1.01 -0.66
N GLN A 76 12.42 -1.98 -1.37
CA GLN A 76 13.84 -2.08 -1.63
C GLN A 76 14.06 -2.35 -3.12
N HIS A 77 14.88 -1.54 -3.77
CA HIS A 77 15.28 -1.75 -5.15
C HIS A 77 16.48 -2.70 -5.19
N ARG A 78 16.30 -3.93 -5.67
CA ARG A 78 17.36 -4.94 -5.82
C ARG A 78 17.50 -5.35 -7.28
N GLY A 79 18.65 -5.02 -7.87
CA GLY A 79 18.87 -5.23 -9.30
C GLY A 79 17.84 -4.44 -10.11
N GLU A 80 17.01 -5.13 -10.89
CA GLU A 80 15.97 -4.52 -11.72
C GLU A 80 14.56 -4.70 -11.14
N ARG A 81 14.40 -4.94 -9.83
CA ARG A 81 13.08 -5.20 -9.23
C ARG A 81 12.92 -4.53 -7.87
N PHE A 82 11.68 -4.15 -7.57
CA PHE A 82 11.29 -3.78 -6.21
C PHE A 82 10.83 -5.00 -5.42
N LEU A 83 11.36 -5.14 -4.21
CA LEU A 83 10.87 -6.04 -3.18
C LEU A 83 10.11 -5.23 -2.14
N PHE A 84 9.07 -5.84 -1.56
CA PHE A 84 8.21 -5.16 -0.60
C PHE A 84 8.07 -5.94 0.70
N GLY A 85 7.91 -5.21 1.79
CA GLY A 85 7.54 -5.74 3.09
C GLY A 85 6.46 -4.88 3.74
N LEU A 86 5.63 -5.51 4.58
CA LEU A 86 4.61 -4.83 5.38
C LEU A 86 5.07 -4.78 6.83
N ILE A 87 4.91 -3.62 7.47
CA ILE A 87 5.12 -3.41 8.90
C ILE A 87 3.80 -2.96 9.54
N ASP A 88 3.71 -2.94 10.87
CA ASP A 88 2.46 -2.57 11.58
C ASP A 88 1.32 -3.58 11.28
N ASN A 89 1.67 -4.87 11.35
CA ASN A 89 0.80 -6.00 10.99
C ASN A 89 -0.13 -6.47 12.13
N GLU A 90 -0.11 -5.84 13.29
CA GLU A 90 -0.83 -6.29 14.50
C GLU A 90 -2.36 -6.29 14.34
N ARG A 91 -2.87 -5.52 13.38
CA ARG A 91 -4.30 -5.47 13.01
C ARG A 91 -4.61 -6.13 11.67
N THR A 92 -3.64 -6.82 11.06
CA THR A 92 -3.84 -7.57 9.81
C THR A 92 -4.74 -8.77 10.07
N VAL A 93 -5.71 -8.98 9.19
CA VAL A 93 -6.63 -10.12 9.26
C VAL A 93 -6.59 -10.91 7.96
N GLN A 94 -7.01 -12.17 8.01
CA GLN A 94 -7.22 -13.00 6.83
C GLN A 94 -8.69 -13.38 6.72
N LYS A 95 -9.32 -13.10 5.57
CA LYS A 95 -10.71 -13.44 5.25
C LYS A 95 -10.80 -13.80 3.77
N THR A 96 -11.39 -14.96 3.47
CA THR A 96 -11.52 -15.46 2.09
C THR A 96 -13.00 -15.74 1.80
N PRO A 97 -13.65 -15.01 0.88
CA PRO A 97 -13.10 -13.89 0.11
C PRO A 97 -12.86 -12.62 0.97
N PRO A 98 -11.93 -11.74 0.57
CA PRO A 98 -11.68 -10.49 1.29
C PRO A 98 -12.90 -9.55 1.18
N PRO A 99 -13.44 -9.02 2.30
CA PRO A 99 -14.61 -8.16 2.24
C PRO A 99 -14.32 -6.84 1.50
N GLY A 100 -15.18 -6.47 0.54
CA GLY A 100 -15.00 -5.27 -0.30
C GLY A 100 -14.79 -3.97 0.49
N ARG A 101 -15.50 -3.77 1.61
CA ARG A 101 -15.29 -2.59 2.49
C ARG A 101 -13.88 -2.53 3.08
N MET A 102 -13.26 -3.68 3.35
CA MET A 102 -11.91 -3.75 3.90
C MET A 102 -10.87 -3.48 2.80
N LEU A 103 -11.09 -4.00 1.58
CA LEU A 103 -10.30 -3.66 0.40
C LEU A 103 -10.36 -2.16 0.11
N LEU A 104 -11.57 -1.58 0.09
CA LEU A 104 -11.80 -0.15 -0.09
C LEU A 104 -10.97 0.69 0.89
N ARG A 105 -10.97 0.32 2.17
CA ARG A 105 -10.19 1.02 3.20
C ARG A 105 -8.69 0.95 2.93
N ASN A 106 -8.14 -0.21 2.60
CA ASN A 106 -6.72 -0.36 2.27
C ASN A 106 -6.33 0.43 1.01
N LEU A 107 -7.14 0.35 -0.05
CA LEU A 107 -6.92 1.13 -1.28
C LEU A 107 -6.99 2.64 -1.01
N MET A 108 -7.94 3.10 -0.19
CA MET A 108 -8.03 4.50 0.22
C MET A 108 -6.78 4.93 0.99
N GLN A 109 -6.30 4.12 1.94
CA GLN A 109 -5.10 4.43 2.73
C GLN A 109 -3.85 4.60 1.84
N LEU A 110 -3.68 3.75 0.82
CA LEU A 110 -2.60 3.89 -0.17
C LEU A 110 -2.73 5.16 -1.03
N ASN A 111 -3.96 5.68 -1.18
CA ASN A 111 -4.22 6.93 -1.91
C ASN A 111 -3.96 8.20 -1.07
N MET A 112 -3.62 8.08 0.23
CA MET A 112 -3.41 9.22 1.15
C MET A 112 -2.07 9.95 0.95
N LEU A 113 -1.70 10.23 -0.30
CA LEU A 113 -0.65 11.17 -0.70
C LEU A 113 -1.26 12.27 -1.57
N PRO A 114 -0.80 13.52 -1.48
CA PRO A 114 -1.42 14.61 -2.22
C PRO A 114 -1.03 14.57 -3.73
N PRO A 115 -1.82 15.17 -4.64
CA PRO A 115 -1.65 15.04 -6.10
C PRO A 115 -0.29 15.47 -6.64
N GLN A 116 0.38 16.42 -5.98
CA GLN A 116 1.75 16.85 -6.30
C GLN A 116 2.79 15.76 -6.04
N VAL A 117 2.52 14.83 -5.11
CA VAL A 117 3.36 13.66 -4.85
C VAL A 117 2.89 12.47 -5.67
N LEU A 118 1.58 12.23 -5.78
CA LEU A 118 1.02 11.04 -6.43
C LEU A 118 -0.09 11.42 -7.42
N SER A 119 0.28 11.46 -8.71
CA SER A 119 -0.60 11.85 -9.81
C SER A 119 -1.71 10.83 -10.09
N ARG A 120 -2.74 11.21 -10.85
CA ARG A 120 -3.79 10.28 -11.30
C ARG A 120 -3.22 9.11 -12.12
N SER A 121 -2.23 9.37 -12.98
CA SER A 121 -1.57 8.32 -13.76
C SER A 121 -0.79 7.35 -12.89
N ASP A 122 -0.14 7.83 -11.83
CA ASP A 122 0.57 6.98 -10.87
C ASP A 122 -0.40 6.05 -10.13
N ARG A 123 -1.53 6.59 -9.66
CA ARG A 123 -2.60 5.81 -9.01
C ARG A 123 -3.16 4.74 -9.94
N MET A 124 -3.38 5.09 -11.21
CA MET A 124 -3.90 4.16 -12.20
C MET A 124 -2.91 3.03 -12.53
N ARG A 125 -1.59 3.29 -12.50
CA ARG A 125 -0.57 2.25 -12.66
C ARG A 125 -0.63 1.22 -11.54
N PHE A 126 -0.67 1.68 -10.29
CA PHE A 126 -0.87 0.81 -9.14
C PHE A 126 -2.17 0.01 -9.28
N PHE A 127 -3.29 0.70 -9.52
CA PHE A 127 -4.61 0.06 -9.57
C PHE A 127 -4.70 -0.99 -10.68
N THR A 128 -4.19 -0.69 -11.87
CA THR A 128 -4.20 -1.63 -13.00
C THR A 128 -3.41 -2.90 -12.67
N ALA A 129 -2.24 -2.78 -12.04
CA ALA A 129 -1.45 -3.91 -11.61
C ALA A 129 -2.13 -4.71 -10.48
N TRP A 130 -2.74 -4.01 -9.51
CA TRP A 130 -3.52 -4.60 -8.42
C TRP A 130 -4.70 -5.42 -8.94
N HIS A 131 -5.50 -4.84 -9.83
CA HIS A 131 -6.70 -5.45 -10.40
C HIS A 131 -6.37 -6.75 -11.15
N ARG A 132 -5.26 -6.79 -11.91
CA ARG A 132 -4.80 -8.02 -12.59
C ARG A 132 -4.55 -9.21 -11.65
N GLN A 133 -4.33 -8.97 -10.36
CA GLN A 133 -4.15 -10.04 -9.36
C GLN A 133 -5.49 -10.45 -8.72
N MET A 134 -6.50 -9.57 -8.71
CA MET A 134 -7.81 -9.79 -8.09
C MET A 134 -8.79 -10.44 -9.07
N ARG A 135 -8.45 -11.63 -9.59
CA ARG A 135 -9.17 -12.29 -10.70
C ARG A 135 -10.64 -12.63 -10.42
N GLU A 136 -11.02 -12.74 -9.15
CA GLU A 136 -12.39 -13.04 -8.73
C GLU A 136 -13.27 -11.80 -8.59
N LEU A 137 -12.68 -10.60 -8.67
CA LEU A 137 -13.39 -9.33 -8.62
C LEU A 137 -13.68 -8.87 -10.04
N ASP A 138 -14.94 -8.51 -10.34
CA ASP A 138 -15.28 -8.09 -11.69
C ASP A 138 -14.77 -6.67 -12.01
N ASP A 139 -14.68 -6.36 -13.31
CA ASP A 139 -14.18 -5.07 -13.82
C ASP A 139 -14.95 -3.86 -13.28
N ILE A 140 -16.27 -3.98 -13.08
CA ILE A 140 -17.14 -2.90 -12.62
C ILE A 140 -16.92 -2.68 -11.12
N GLU A 141 -16.94 -3.75 -10.32
CA GLU A 141 -16.65 -3.74 -8.90
C GLU A 141 -15.25 -3.17 -8.61
N ALA A 142 -14.25 -3.58 -9.38
CA ALA A 142 -12.89 -3.07 -9.25
C ALA A 142 -12.82 -1.57 -9.55
N LYS A 143 -13.49 -1.10 -10.62
CA LYS A 143 -13.56 0.33 -10.97
C LYS A 143 -14.30 1.14 -9.89
N LEU A 144 -15.38 0.61 -9.33
CA LEU A 144 -16.11 1.22 -8.23
C LEU A 144 -15.21 1.35 -7.00
N LEU A 145 -14.53 0.28 -6.60
CA LEU A 145 -13.57 0.31 -5.49
C LEU A 145 -12.46 1.35 -5.73
N ALA A 146 -11.92 1.44 -6.95
CA ALA A 146 -10.89 2.42 -7.28
C ALA A 146 -11.40 3.86 -7.15
N ALA A 147 -12.58 4.15 -7.72
CA ALA A 147 -13.18 5.47 -7.71
C ALA A 147 -13.55 5.89 -6.28
N GLU A 148 -14.19 5.01 -5.51
CA GLU A 148 -14.55 5.27 -4.11
C GLU A 148 -13.31 5.45 -3.24
N ALA A 149 -12.28 4.61 -3.40
CA ALA A 149 -11.03 4.73 -2.66
C ALA A 149 -10.34 6.07 -2.93
N TYR A 150 -10.28 6.48 -4.21
CA TYR A 150 -9.72 7.76 -4.62
C TYR A 150 -10.52 8.94 -4.07
N ASN A 151 -11.84 8.95 -4.25
CA ASN A 151 -12.69 10.04 -3.78
C ASN A 151 -12.64 10.19 -2.27
N TRP A 152 -12.68 9.07 -1.54
CA TRP A 152 -12.55 9.07 -0.09
C TRP A 152 -11.19 9.64 0.35
N ALA A 153 -10.09 9.22 -0.31
CA ALA A 153 -8.77 9.77 0.00
C ALA A 153 -8.68 11.28 -0.30
N MET A 154 -9.22 11.73 -1.44
CA MET A 154 -9.22 13.16 -1.80
C MET A 154 -10.01 13.99 -0.79
N GLN A 155 -11.18 13.53 -0.36
CA GLN A 155 -11.95 14.21 0.69
C GLN A 155 -11.14 14.31 1.98
N ARG A 156 -10.50 13.21 2.42
CA ARG A 156 -9.67 13.23 3.63
C ARG A 156 -8.45 14.14 3.52
N LEU A 157 -7.88 14.31 2.33
CA LEU A 157 -6.75 15.22 2.12
C LEU A 157 -7.23 16.68 2.12
N TYR A 158 -8.40 16.97 1.53
CA TYR A 158 -9.05 18.28 1.62
C TYR A 158 -9.34 18.68 3.08
N ASP A 159 -9.94 17.77 3.85
CA ASP A 159 -10.26 18.00 5.27
C ASP A 159 -9.02 18.26 6.13
N LYS A 160 -7.84 17.82 5.66
CA LYS A 160 -6.53 18.04 6.29
C LYS A 160 -5.79 19.28 5.76
N GLY A 161 -6.36 20.03 4.82
CA GLY A 161 -5.71 21.18 4.19
C GLY A 161 -4.52 20.81 3.30
N GLN A 162 -4.54 19.60 2.70
CA GLN A 162 -3.45 19.06 1.87
C GLN A 162 -3.77 19.08 0.36
N LEU A 163 -4.91 19.65 -0.03
CA LEU A 163 -5.35 19.88 -1.41
C LEU A 163 -5.55 21.37 -1.69
#